data_AF-A0A8B3CC37-F1
#
_entry.id   AF-A0A8B3CC37-F1
#
_cell.length_a   1.000
_cell.length_b   1.000
_cell.length_c   1.000
_cell.angle_alpha   90.00
_cell.angle_beta   90.00
_cell.angle_gamma   90.00
#
_symmetry.space_group_name_H-M   'P 1'
#
loop_
_entity.id
_entity.type
_entity.pdbx_description
1 polymer ?
#
loop_
_entity_poly.entity_id
_entity_poly.type
_entity_poly.pdbx_seq_one_letter_code
_entity_poly.pdbx_strand_id
1 'polypeptide(L)'
;MRSYHIQYNDGVIFTDVYTLAPSKRDFLLQKLDTCKGKQQSTFLNATQYNKGWKNPSYIHDHVFYTVNEESSRFMQVFMNTIIYISREKVMPYLSLQSEDIMTAEDIESIEKDAPIHSVFDYIFSKNKIFDINSYFEHDGRIYFVYRNGLTSTFTTYDTETNETKLYDTIADDLLFEKDNMHVWFPKFGCAGNEGVYYYVNTNAIGNFMEGFSLNLFSKNLNKSDKLKKMKDDANPVIFFYKYKTLPDE
;
A
#
# COMPACT_ATOMS: atom_id res chain seq x y z
N MET A 1 18.00 -12.49 7.73
CA MET A 1 17.03 -12.09 6.69
C MET A 1 15.64 -12.53 7.14
N ARG A 2 14.63 -11.68 6.98
CA ARG A 2 13.22 -12.01 7.24
C ARG A 2 12.35 -11.50 6.10
N SER A 3 11.27 -12.21 5.83
CA SER A 3 10.21 -11.82 4.89
C SER A 3 8.91 -11.73 5.67
N TYR A 4 8.11 -10.72 5.38
CA TYR A 4 6.83 -10.47 6.04
C TYR A 4 5.66 -10.57 5.06
N HIS A 5 5.94 -10.43 3.76
CA HIS A 5 4.93 -10.49 2.70
C HIS A 5 5.32 -11.50 1.63
N ILE A 6 4.31 -12.14 1.06
CA ILE A 6 4.42 -13.12 0.00
C ILE A 6 3.43 -12.78 -1.10
N GLN A 7 3.85 -12.97 -2.35
CA GLN A 7 3.02 -12.79 -3.54
C GLN A 7 3.23 -13.97 -4.48
N TYR A 8 2.14 -14.46 -5.05
CA TYR A 8 2.16 -15.53 -6.05
C TYR A 8 1.73 -14.95 -7.40
N ASN A 9 2.57 -15.11 -8.42
CA ASN A 9 2.31 -14.66 -9.79
C ASN A 9 2.63 -15.81 -10.74
N ASP A 10 1.64 -16.32 -11.49
CA ASP A 10 1.80 -17.41 -12.49
C ASP A 10 2.86 -18.48 -12.12
N GLY A 11 2.62 -19.23 -11.05
CA GLY A 11 3.47 -20.36 -10.67
C GLY A 11 4.79 -20.01 -9.99
N VAL A 12 5.04 -18.73 -9.69
CA VAL A 12 6.23 -18.30 -8.94
C VAL A 12 5.87 -17.51 -7.69
N ILE A 13 6.70 -17.67 -6.65
CA ILE A 13 6.55 -16.97 -5.38
C ILE A 13 7.59 -15.87 -5.27
N PHE A 14 7.13 -14.67 -4.94
CA PHE A 14 7.95 -13.54 -4.55
C PHE A 14 7.78 -13.26 -3.06
N THR A 15 8.86 -12.85 -2.40
CA THR A 15 8.78 -12.33 -1.03
C THR A 15 9.58 -11.05 -0.92
N ASP A 16 9.12 -10.19 -0.04
CA ASP A 16 9.92 -9.05 0.41
C ASP A 16 11.07 -9.51 1.30
N VAL A 17 12.02 -8.62 1.54
CA VAL A 17 13.23 -8.94 2.28
C VAL A 17 13.62 -7.77 3.17
N TYR A 18 13.81 -8.08 4.46
CA TYR A 18 14.39 -7.18 5.45
C TYR A 18 15.63 -7.81 6.08
N THR A 19 16.74 -7.08 6.06
CA THR A 19 18.05 -7.50 6.57
C THR A 19 18.39 -6.78 7.88
N LEU A 20 18.38 -7.52 8.98
CA LEU A 20 18.66 -7.00 10.33
C LEU A 20 20.14 -6.73 10.62
N ALA A 21 21.05 -7.24 9.79
CA ALA A 21 22.49 -7.05 9.94
C ALA A 21 23.10 -6.67 8.58
N PRO A 22 24.10 -5.76 8.54
CA PRO A 22 24.69 -5.29 7.29
C PRO A 22 25.27 -6.46 6.48
N SER A 23 24.91 -6.55 5.20
CA SER A 23 25.56 -7.45 4.26
C SER A 23 25.98 -6.69 3.01
N LYS A 24 27.02 -7.17 2.31
CA LYS A 24 27.45 -6.56 1.04
C LYS A 24 26.46 -6.79 -0.12
N ARG A 25 25.36 -7.52 0.11
CA ARG A 25 24.35 -7.86 -0.90
C ARG A 25 22.95 -7.75 -0.29
N ASP A 26 22.58 -6.55 0.13
CA ASP A 26 21.23 -6.27 0.61
C ASP A 26 20.30 -6.05 -0.60
N PHE A 27 19.21 -6.82 -0.63
CA PHE A 27 18.18 -6.80 -1.67
C PHE A 27 16.80 -6.72 -1.02
N LEU A 28 15.82 -6.14 -1.71
CA LEU A 28 14.47 -5.91 -1.17
C LEU A 28 13.46 -6.99 -1.59
N LEU A 29 13.76 -7.72 -2.66
CA LEU A 29 12.85 -8.67 -3.29
C LEU A 29 13.60 -9.95 -3.65
N GLN A 30 12.97 -11.11 -3.41
CA GLN A 30 13.47 -12.40 -3.87
C GLN A 30 12.38 -13.21 -4.55
N LYS A 31 12.80 -14.07 -5.47
CA LYS A 31 11.99 -15.09 -6.12
C LYS A 31 12.37 -16.46 -5.56
N LEU A 32 11.38 -17.25 -5.18
CA LEU A 32 11.54 -18.58 -4.61
C LEU A 32 11.13 -19.68 -5.61
N ASP A 33 11.87 -20.78 -5.60
CA ASP A 33 11.48 -22.05 -6.22
C ASP A 33 10.26 -22.61 -5.46
N THR A 34 9.14 -22.77 -6.15
CA THR A 34 7.86 -23.17 -5.56
C THR A 34 7.81 -24.61 -5.09
N CYS A 35 8.70 -25.48 -5.60
CA CYS A 35 8.78 -26.88 -5.19
C CYS A 35 9.69 -27.07 -3.97
N LYS A 36 10.79 -26.31 -3.90
CA LYS A 36 11.85 -26.49 -2.90
C LYS A 36 11.84 -25.45 -1.79
N GLY A 37 11.10 -24.35 -1.96
CA GLY A 37 11.11 -23.19 -1.06
C GLY A 37 12.47 -22.50 -0.99
N LYS A 38 13.33 -22.67 -2.00
CA LYS A 38 14.69 -22.13 -2.03
C LYS A 38 14.75 -20.85 -2.84
N GLN A 39 15.60 -19.91 -2.42
CA GLN A 39 15.88 -18.69 -3.17
C GLN A 39 16.43 -19.02 -4.56
N GLN A 40 15.74 -18.57 -5.61
CA GLN A 40 16.14 -18.73 -7.00
C GLN A 40 16.86 -17.48 -7.52
N SER A 41 16.37 -16.28 -7.16
CA SER A 41 16.92 -15.00 -7.63
C SER A 41 16.62 -13.88 -6.64
N THR A 42 17.43 -12.83 -6.66
CA THR A 42 17.28 -11.64 -5.82
C THR A 42 17.31 -10.38 -6.66
N PHE A 43 16.58 -9.35 -6.21
CA PHE A 43 16.34 -8.14 -6.99
C PHE A 43 16.33 -6.92 -6.07
N LEU A 44 16.55 -5.75 -6.67
CA LEU A 44 16.43 -4.43 -6.04
C LEU A 44 17.44 -4.22 -4.91
N ASN A 45 18.61 -3.65 -5.23
CA ASN A 45 19.61 -3.28 -4.22
C ASN A 45 19.01 -2.28 -3.21
N ALA A 46 19.13 -2.56 -1.92
CA ALA A 46 18.51 -1.74 -0.88
C ALA A 46 18.99 -0.27 -0.93
N THR A 47 20.31 -0.04 -0.95
CA THR A 47 20.89 1.32 -1.03
C THR A 47 20.35 2.11 -2.23
N GLN A 48 20.17 1.45 -3.37
CA GLN A 48 19.63 2.09 -4.56
C GLN A 48 18.12 2.38 -4.46
N TYR A 49 17.32 1.41 -4.02
CA TYR A 49 15.87 1.48 -4.13
C TYR A 49 15.18 2.06 -2.89
N ASN A 50 15.57 1.70 -1.67
CA ASN A 50 14.97 2.21 -0.42
C ASN A 50 15.91 3.15 0.37
N LYS A 51 16.94 3.67 -0.30
CA LYS A 51 17.96 4.56 0.28
C LYS A 51 18.75 3.94 1.42
N GLY A 52 18.77 2.61 1.51
CA GLY A 52 19.56 1.87 2.49
C GLY A 52 18.89 1.66 3.84
N TRP A 53 17.57 1.89 3.94
CA TRP A 53 16.80 1.62 5.15
C TRP A 53 16.92 0.16 5.59
N LYS A 54 17.32 -0.06 6.84
CA LYS A 54 17.52 -1.41 7.43
C LYS A 54 16.69 -1.65 8.68
N ASN A 55 16.11 -0.61 9.25
CA ASN A 55 15.46 -0.70 10.55
C ASN A 55 14.08 -1.41 10.46
N PRO A 56 13.89 -2.56 11.13
CA PRO A 56 12.63 -3.29 11.11
C PRO A 56 11.51 -2.61 11.92
N SER A 57 11.78 -1.52 12.64
CA SER A 57 10.77 -0.76 13.40
C SER A 57 9.64 -0.24 12.51
N TYR A 58 9.89 -0.09 11.21
CA TYR A 58 8.84 0.20 10.23
C TYR A 58 8.87 -0.79 9.07
N ILE A 59 7.93 -1.72 9.12
CA ILE A 59 7.59 -2.64 8.04
C ILE A 59 6.22 -2.20 7.52
N HIS A 60 6.12 -2.00 6.22
CA HIS A 60 4.90 -1.54 5.60
C HIS A 60 3.84 -2.65 5.65
N ASP A 61 2.57 -2.30 5.88
CA ASP A 61 1.51 -3.31 5.96
C ASP A 61 1.34 -4.07 4.62
N HIS A 62 1.57 -3.40 3.47
CA HIS A 62 1.29 -3.93 2.12
C HIS A 62 2.39 -3.53 1.12
N VAL A 63 3.18 -4.48 0.62
CA VAL A 63 4.28 -4.20 -0.32
C VAL A 63 4.05 -4.76 -1.73
N PHE A 64 3.09 -5.67 -1.87
CA PHE A 64 2.69 -6.27 -3.14
C PHE A 64 1.27 -5.84 -3.51
N TYR A 65 1.11 -5.36 -4.74
CA TYR A 65 -0.17 -4.87 -5.27
C TYR A 65 -0.50 -5.69 -6.52
N THR A 66 -1.39 -6.66 -6.38
CA THR A 66 -1.79 -7.53 -7.50
C THR A 66 -2.53 -6.71 -8.55
N VAL A 67 -2.16 -6.89 -9.81
CA VAL A 67 -2.85 -6.30 -10.97
C VAL A 67 -3.66 -7.38 -11.68
N ASN A 68 -3.06 -8.55 -11.88
CA ASN A 68 -3.70 -9.74 -12.43
C ASN A 68 -2.95 -11.01 -11.98
N GLU A 69 -3.38 -12.19 -12.43
CA GLU A 69 -2.77 -13.49 -12.05
C GLU A 69 -1.28 -13.59 -12.43
N GLU A 70 -0.85 -12.86 -13.45
CA GLU A 70 0.49 -12.93 -14.01
C GLU A 70 1.45 -11.89 -13.41
N SER A 71 0.91 -10.78 -12.87
CA SER A 71 1.73 -9.64 -12.48
C SER A 71 1.20 -8.85 -11.29
N SER A 72 2.15 -8.24 -10.59
CA SER A 72 1.90 -7.33 -9.49
C SER A 72 2.85 -6.14 -9.56
N ARG A 73 2.63 -5.16 -8.70
CA ARG A 73 3.60 -4.11 -8.40
C ARG A 73 4.20 -4.31 -7.01
N PHE A 74 5.47 -3.94 -6.87
CA PHE A 74 6.20 -4.00 -5.63
C PHE A 74 6.72 -2.63 -5.24
N MET A 75 6.52 -2.26 -3.98
CA MET A 75 7.05 -1.04 -3.36
C MET A 75 7.18 -1.23 -1.85
N GLN A 76 8.33 -0.84 -1.32
CA GLN A 76 8.58 -0.70 0.12
C GLN A 76 8.73 0.77 0.47
N VAL A 77 8.73 1.06 1.77
CA VAL A 77 9.05 2.39 2.31
C VAL A 77 10.36 2.93 1.76
N PHE A 78 10.41 4.24 1.54
CA PHE A 78 11.51 5.00 0.95
C PHE A 78 11.85 4.66 -0.51
N MET A 79 11.09 3.75 -1.14
CA MET A 79 11.12 3.60 -2.58
C MET A 79 10.34 4.73 -3.25
N ASN A 80 10.95 5.35 -4.25
CA ASN A 80 10.26 6.29 -5.15
C ASN A 80 9.97 5.67 -6.52
N THR A 81 10.25 4.38 -6.69
CA THR A 81 10.03 3.63 -7.93
C THR A 81 9.14 2.44 -7.66
N ILE A 82 8.02 2.37 -8.36
CA ILE A 82 7.12 1.23 -8.41
C ILE A 82 7.73 0.18 -9.35
N ILE A 83 7.84 -1.06 -8.88
CA ILE A 83 8.48 -2.15 -9.61
C ILE A 83 7.42 -3.07 -10.19
N TYR A 84 7.48 -3.35 -11.49
CA TYR A 84 6.71 -4.40 -12.12
C TYR A 84 7.34 -5.76 -11.79
N ILE A 85 6.53 -6.70 -11.31
CA ILE A 85 6.94 -8.08 -11.08
C ILE A 85 6.02 -9.06 -11.81
N SER A 86 6.62 -10.06 -12.43
CA SER A 86 5.95 -11.18 -13.10
C SER A 86 6.85 -12.42 -13.03
N ARG A 87 6.38 -13.55 -13.54
CA ARG A 87 7.20 -14.76 -13.68
C ARG A 87 8.52 -14.51 -14.42
N GLU A 88 8.48 -13.76 -15.50
CA GLU A 88 9.60 -13.62 -16.45
C GLU A 88 10.52 -12.44 -16.11
N LYS A 89 9.95 -11.33 -15.64
CA LYS A 89 10.67 -10.07 -15.48
C LYS A 89 10.37 -9.36 -14.17
N VAL A 90 11.39 -8.70 -13.65
CA VAL A 90 11.35 -7.71 -12.57
C VAL A 90 12.01 -6.44 -13.10
N MET A 91 11.27 -5.34 -13.20
CA MET A 91 11.78 -4.10 -13.81
C MET A 91 11.11 -2.85 -13.22
N PRO A 92 11.78 -1.69 -13.23
CA PRO A 92 11.13 -0.42 -12.95
C PRO A 92 9.89 -0.21 -13.82
N TYR A 93 8.81 0.32 -13.24
CA TYR A 93 7.55 0.54 -13.94
C TYR A 93 7.16 2.02 -13.96
N LEU A 94 7.06 2.64 -12.78
CA LEU A 94 6.74 4.05 -12.61
C LEU A 94 7.69 4.64 -11.57
N SER A 95 8.14 5.88 -11.75
CA SER A 95 8.94 6.57 -10.74
C SER A 95 8.32 7.91 -10.40
N LEU A 96 8.11 8.14 -9.10
CA LEU A 96 7.78 9.45 -8.56
C LEU A 96 9.04 10.32 -8.58
N GLN A 97 8.90 11.54 -9.08
CA GLN A 97 9.94 12.56 -9.13
C GLN A 97 9.45 13.78 -8.33
N SER A 98 10.22 14.16 -7.33
CA SER A 98 9.99 15.36 -6.51
C SER A 98 11.27 15.69 -5.77
N GLU A 99 11.50 16.97 -5.50
CA GLU A 99 12.58 17.44 -4.63
C GLU A 99 12.36 17.04 -3.17
N ASP A 100 11.12 16.75 -2.78
CA ASP A 100 10.72 16.38 -1.43
C ASP A 100 10.88 14.88 -1.14
N ILE A 101 11.49 14.09 -2.02
CA ILE A 101 11.74 12.66 -1.75
C ILE A 101 12.83 12.51 -0.69
N MET A 102 12.62 11.58 0.26
CA MET A 102 13.64 11.20 1.24
C MET A 102 14.97 10.82 0.56
N THR A 103 16.07 11.40 1.04
CA THR A 103 17.42 11.09 0.55
C THR A 103 18.12 10.07 1.46
N ALA A 104 19.26 9.54 1.03
CA ALA A 104 20.05 8.64 1.85
C ALA A 104 20.56 9.33 3.14
N GLU A 105 20.89 10.62 3.07
CA GLU A 105 21.32 11.43 4.21
C GLU A 105 20.17 11.61 5.23
N ASP A 106 18.93 11.77 4.76
CA ASP A 106 17.77 11.82 5.65
C ASP A 106 17.63 10.50 6.41
N ILE A 107 17.75 9.36 5.72
CA ILE A 107 17.67 8.03 6.33
C ILE A 107 18.79 7.81 7.34
N GLU A 108 20.04 8.14 6.99
CA GLU A 108 21.18 8.00 7.88
C GLU A 108 20.99 8.81 9.17
N SER A 109 20.46 10.04 9.06
CA SER A 109 20.16 10.86 10.24
C SER A 109 19.07 10.24 11.13
N ILE A 110 18.04 9.61 10.54
CA ILE A 110 16.99 8.92 11.29
C ILE A 110 17.58 7.69 12.00
N GLU A 111 18.36 6.85 11.30
CA GLU A 111 18.95 5.65 11.90
C GLU A 111 19.94 5.97 13.03
N LYS A 112 20.61 7.13 12.97
CA LYS A 112 21.54 7.58 14.00
C LYS A 112 20.83 8.16 15.23
N ASP A 113 19.82 8.99 15.01
CA ASP A 113 19.28 9.86 16.06
C ASP A 113 17.95 9.35 16.64
N ALA A 114 17.23 8.46 15.96
CA ALA A 114 15.92 8.00 16.39
C ALA A 114 16.01 6.80 17.35
N PRO A 115 15.48 6.92 18.59
CA PRO A 115 15.18 5.77 19.42
C PRO A 115 14.27 4.77 18.68
N ILE A 116 14.49 3.47 18.90
CA ILE A 116 13.74 2.37 18.26
C ILE A 116 12.20 2.56 18.32
N HIS A 117 11.69 3.17 19.40
CA HIS A 117 10.26 3.37 19.65
C HIS A 117 9.68 4.69 19.12
N SER A 118 10.49 5.61 18.58
CA SER A 118 10.03 6.91 18.07
C SER A 118 10.45 7.18 16.63
N VAL A 119 10.94 6.16 15.91
CA VAL A 119 11.31 6.21 14.49
C VAL A 119 10.27 6.94 13.62
N PHE A 120 8.98 6.73 13.89
CA PHE A 120 7.89 7.38 13.17
C PHE A 120 7.91 8.91 13.30
N ASP A 121 8.14 9.43 14.49
CA ASP A 121 8.19 10.88 14.72
C ASP A 121 9.34 11.51 13.93
N TYR A 122 10.47 10.80 13.81
CA TYR A 122 11.61 11.23 13.03
C TYR A 122 11.33 11.17 11.52
N ILE A 123 10.69 10.11 11.03
CA ILE A 123 10.25 10.03 9.62
C ILE A 123 9.29 11.17 9.29
N PHE A 124 8.27 11.40 10.13
CA PHE A 124 7.26 12.42 9.88
C PHE A 124 7.82 13.84 9.98
N SER A 125 8.73 14.10 10.92
CA SER A 125 9.34 15.41 11.09
C SER A 125 10.24 15.84 9.93
N LYS A 126 10.68 14.92 9.06
CA LYS A 126 11.38 15.29 7.83
C LYS A 126 10.51 16.08 6.85
N ASN A 127 9.18 15.92 6.94
CA ASN A 127 8.24 16.53 6.00
C ASN A 127 8.64 16.27 4.52
N LYS A 128 8.98 15.01 4.26
CA LYS A 128 9.39 14.48 2.96
C LYS A 128 8.57 13.26 2.58
N ILE A 129 8.55 12.96 1.29
CA ILE A 129 7.88 11.78 0.73
C ILE A 129 8.67 10.53 1.10
N PHE A 130 8.02 9.60 1.79
CA PHE A 130 8.66 8.40 2.32
C PHE A 130 7.91 7.09 2.00
N ASP A 131 6.72 7.16 1.43
CA ASP A 131 5.89 5.97 1.20
C ASP A 131 4.95 6.16 0.00
N ILE A 132 4.75 5.07 -0.75
CA ILE A 132 3.78 4.94 -1.83
C ILE A 132 2.97 3.67 -1.51
N ASN A 133 1.66 3.80 -1.45
CA ASN A 133 0.77 2.71 -1.06
C ASN A 133 -0.60 2.80 -1.75
N SER A 134 -1.51 1.88 -1.38
CA SER A 134 -2.89 1.83 -1.87
C SER A 134 -2.99 1.84 -3.40
N TYR A 135 -2.09 1.11 -4.06
CA TYR A 135 -1.91 1.12 -5.49
C TYR A 135 -2.89 0.21 -6.23
N PHE A 136 -3.49 0.68 -7.32
CA PHE A 136 -4.18 -0.18 -8.29
C PHE A 136 -4.20 0.44 -9.69
N GLU A 137 -4.47 -0.41 -10.68
CA GLU A 137 -4.62 -0.02 -12.10
C GLU A 137 -6.03 -0.40 -12.57
N HIS A 138 -6.70 0.50 -13.28
CA HIS A 138 -7.99 0.21 -13.91
C HIS A 138 -8.23 1.17 -15.09
N ASP A 139 -8.70 0.63 -16.22
CA ASP A 139 -9.16 1.41 -17.38
C ASP A 139 -8.18 2.51 -17.80
N GLY A 140 -6.94 2.11 -18.10
CA GLY A 140 -5.89 3.04 -18.53
C GLY A 140 -5.45 4.04 -17.45
N ARG A 141 -5.83 3.85 -16.19
CA ARG A 141 -5.47 4.76 -15.08
C ARG A 141 -4.76 4.01 -13.98
N ILE A 142 -3.78 4.70 -13.39
CA ILE A 142 -3.03 4.26 -12.23
C ILE A 142 -3.47 5.11 -11.05
N TYR A 143 -3.82 4.48 -9.94
CA TYR A 143 -4.12 5.14 -8.69
C TYR A 143 -3.09 4.72 -7.62
N PHE A 144 -2.65 5.68 -6.81
CA PHE A 144 -1.89 5.42 -5.60
C PHE A 144 -1.98 6.59 -4.62
N VAL A 145 -1.56 6.34 -3.39
CA VAL A 145 -1.39 7.37 -2.36
C VAL A 145 0.08 7.43 -1.98
N TYR A 146 0.65 8.63 -1.95
CA TYR A 146 1.97 8.82 -1.33
C TYR A 146 1.85 9.59 -0.02
N ARG A 147 2.74 9.30 0.93
CA ARG A 147 2.80 10.01 2.22
C ARG A 147 3.94 10.99 2.25
N ASN A 148 3.65 12.20 2.72
CA ASN A 148 4.62 13.25 2.97
C ASN A 148 4.45 13.74 4.43
N GLY A 149 5.40 13.39 5.30
CA GLY A 149 5.24 13.68 6.72
C GLY A 149 3.95 13.10 7.30
N LEU A 150 3.09 13.95 7.87
CA LEU A 150 1.77 13.57 8.41
C LEU A 150 0.64 13.61 7.36
N THR A 151 0.91 14.05 6.14
CA THR A 151 -0.10 14.18 5.09
C THR A 151 -0.02 13.02 4.11
N SER A 152 -1.14 12.77 3.44
CA SER A 152 -1.24 11.83 2.33
C SER A 152 -1.77 12.57 1.11
N THR A 153 -1.18 12.31 -0.04
CA THR A 153 -1.66 12.85 -1.32
C THR A 153 -2.13 11.70 -2.18
N PHE A 154 -3.36 11.83 -2.62
CA PHE A 154 -4.00 10.90 -3.54
C PHE A 154 -3.63 11.26 -4.96
N THR A 155 -3.24 10.26 -5.74
CA THR A 155 -2.70 10.48 -7.08
C THR A 155 -3.40 9.58 -8.08
N THR A 156 -3.83 10.18 -9.19
CA THR A 156 -4.25 9.44 -10.38
C THR A 156 -3.35 9.83 -11.54
N TYR A 157 -2.86 8.84 -12.28
CA TYR A 157 -2.11 9.03 -13.51
C TYR A 157 -2.86 8.36 -14.67
N ASP A 158 -3.17 9.15 -15.70
CA ASP A 158 -3.82 8.68 -16.91
C ASP A 158 -2.76 8.26 -17.93
N THR A 159 -2.76 6.98 -18.30
CA THR A 159 -1.74 6.39 -19.18
C THR A 159 -1.93 6.76 -20.65
N GLU A 160 -3.12 7.23 -21.04
CA GLU A 160 -3.39 7.69 -22.41
C GLU A 160 -2.90 9.13 -22.60
N THR A 161 -3.24 10.01 -21.66
CA THR A 161 -2.90 11.44 -21.75
C THR A 161 -1.54 11.80 -21.15
N ASN A 162 -0.95 10.89 -20.35
CA ASN A 162 0.23 11.15 -19.51
C ASN A 162 0.03 12.26 -18.47
N GLU A 163 -1.21 12.51 -18.05
CA GLU A 163 -1.52 13.52 -17.05
C GLU A 163 -1.56 12.94 -15.65
N THR A 164 -0.99 13.67 -14.70
CA THR A 164 -1.10 13.36 -13.25
C THR A 164 -2.04 14.36 -12.59
N LYS A 165 -2.99 13.86 -11.80
CA LYS A 165 -3.85 14.67 -10.93
C LYS A 165 -3.60 14.30 -9.48
N LEU A 166 -3.51 15.32 -8.64
CA LEU A 166 -3.24 15.21 -7.21
C LEU A 166 -4.46 15.72 -6.43
N TYR A 167 -4.77 15.04 -5.33
CA TYR A 167 -5.87 15.40 -4.45
C TYR A 167 -5.42 15.28 -2.99
N ASP A 168 -5.86 16.21 -2.15
CA ASP A 168 -5.60 16.16 -0.71
C ASP A 168 -6.55 15.18 -0.01
N THR A 169 -7.73 14.97 -0.58
CA THR A 169 -8.78 14.12 -0.01
C THR A 169 -9.56 13.38 -1.08
N ILE A 170 -10.12 12.24 -0.69
CA ILE A 170 -11.14 11.50 -1.43
C ILE A 170 -12.33 11.29 -0.50
N ALA A 171 -13.53 11.53 -1.02
CA ALA A 171 -14.76 11.21 -0.33
C ALA A 171 -15.17 9.77 -0.68
N ASP A 172 -15.31 8.92 0.34
CA ASP A 172 -15.93 7.60 0.19
C ASP A 172 -17.45 7.73 0.34
N ASP A 173 -18.09 8.15 -0.75
CA ASP A 173 -19.54 8.29 -0.87
C ASP A 173 -20.27 6.95 -1.10
N LEU A 174 -19.52 5.84 -1.12
CA LEU A 174 -20.05 4.48 -1.21
C LEU A 174 -20.36 3.93 0.18
N LEU A 175 -19.43 4.07 1.12
CA LEU A 175 -19.58 3.60 2.49
C LEU A 175 -20.26 4.64 3.39
N PHE A 176 -19.96 5.93 3.22
CA PHE A 176 -20.46 7.00 4.08
C PHE A 176 -21.54 7.85 3.42
N GLU A 177 -22.38 8.47 4.25
CA GLU A 177 -23.23 9.56 3.77
C GLU A 177 -22.37 10.75 3.32
N LYS A 178 -22.80 11.42 2.25
CA LYS A 178 -22.01 12.39 1.48
C LYS A 178 -21.39 13.53 2.32
N ASP A 179 -22.04 13.90 3.42
CA ASP A 179 -21.62 15.02 4.28
C ASP A 179 -20.67 14.60 5.41
N ASN A 180 -20.36 13.30 5.56
CA ASN A 180 -19.47 12.77 6.59
C ASN A 180 -18.02 12.69 6.11
N MET A 181 -17.39 13.85 5.95
CA MET A 181 -16.02 13.98 5.41
C MET A 181 -14.90 13.51 6.37
N HIS A 182 -15.21 13.09 7.60
CA HIS A 182 -14.23 12.90 8.67
C HIS A 182 -13.97 11.44 9.07
N VAL A 183 -14.38 10.47 8.26
CA VAL A 183 -14.45 9.08 8.72
C VAL A 183 -13.59 8.17 7.84
N TRP A 184 -12.43 7.78 8.36
CA TRP A 184 -11.49 6.87 7.68
C TRP A 184 -11.37 5.57 8.45
N PHE A 185 -12.11 4.56 8.00
CA PHE A 185 -11.99 3.18 8.50
C PHE A 185 -11.45 2.18 7.47
N PRO A 186 -11.83 2.22 6.18
CA PRO A 186 -11.40 1.18 5.25
C PRO A 186 -9.94 1.37 4.81
N LYS A 187 -9.10 0.38 5.12
CA LYS A 187 -7.77 0.22 4.52
C LYS A 187 -7.89 -0.44 3.16
N PHE A 188 -7.07 -0.02 2.20
CA PHE A 188 -6.93 -0.72 0.93
C PHE A 188 -6.42 -2.16 1.18
N GLY A 189 -7.06 -3.15 0.58
CA GLY A 189 -6.64 -4.55 0.60
C GLY A 189 -5.96 -4.96 -0.70
N CYS A 190 -6.75 -5.11 -1.76
CA CYS A 190 -6.26 -5.44 -3.10
C CYS A 190 -7.25 -4.99 -4.17
N ALA A 191 -6.81 -4.94 -5.41
CA ALA A 191 -7.69 -4.75 -6.56
C ALA A 191 -7.79 -6.05 -7.37
N GLY A 192 -8.92 -6.23 -8.03
CA GLY A 192 -9.15 -7.28 -9.02
C GLY A 192 -9.88 -6.70 -10.24
N ASN A 193 -10.14 -7.54 -11.24
CA ASN A 193 -10.70 -7.10 -12.51
C ASN A 193 -12.06 -6.39 -12.39
N GLU A 194 -12.86 -6.72 -11.37
CA GLU A 194 -14.21 -6.19 -11.20
C GLU A 194 -14.30 -5.03 -10.18
N GLY A 195 -13.26 -4.79 -9.40
CA GLY A 195 -13.32 -3.78 -8.34
C GLY A 195 -12.17 -3.85 -7.34
N VAL A 196 -12.30 -3.04 -6.29
CA VAL A 196 -11.30 -2.89 -5.22
C VAL A 196 -11.85 -3.41 -3.90
N TYR A 197 -11.04 -4.15 -3.17
CA TYR A 197 -11.31 -4.62 -1.83
C TYR A 197 -10.71 -3.68 -0.81
N TYR A 198 -11.54 -3.26 0.12
CA TYR A 198 -11.14 -2.53 1.32
C TYR A 198 -11.49 -3.34 2.56
N TYR A 199 -10.87 -3.07 3.68
CA TYR A 199 -11.20 -3.74 4.93
C TYR A 199 -11.05 -2.85 6.15
N VAL A 200 -11.83 -3.17 7.19
CA VAL A 200 -11.68 -2.63 8.54
C VAL A 200 -11.01 -3.71 9.37
N ASN A 201 -9.84 -3.41 9.91
CA ASN A 201 -9.09 -4.34 10.74
C ASN A 201 -9.73 -4.48 12.14
N THR A 202 -9.42 -5.58 12.82
CA THR A 202 -10.02 -5.94 14.12
C THR A 202 -9.89 -4.83 15.17
N ASN A 203 -8.76 -4.15 15.23
CA ASN A 203 -8.55 -3.06 16.21
C ASN A 203 -9.38 -1.79 15.93
N ALA A 204 -9.96 -1.64 14.73
CA ALA A 204 -10.80 -0.53 14.35
C ALA A 204 -12.30 -0.88 14.35
N ILE A 205 -12.68 -2.15 14.65
CA ILE A 205 -14.08 -2.58 14.67
C ILE A 205 -14.90 -1.79 15.69
N GLY A 206 -14.36 -1.49 16.86
CA GLY A 206 -15.05 -0.66 17.87
C GLY A 206 -15.47 0.70 17.31
N ASN A 207 -14.54 1.44 16.70
CA ASN A 207 -14.81 2.75 16.09
C ASN A 207 -15.75 2.63 14.87
N PHE A 208 -15.58 1.57 14.06
CA PHE A 208 -16.48 1.29 12.95
C PHE A 208 -17.92 1.07 13.43
N MET A 209 -18.11 0.34 14.53
CA MET A 209 -19.43 0.11 15.12
C MET A 209 -20.05 1.38 15.69
N GLU A 210 -19.25 2.24 16.32
CA GLU A 210 -19.69 3.57 16.79
C GLU A 210 -20.25 4.42 15.63
N GLY A 211 -19.70 4.28 14.43
CA GLY A 211 -20.20 4.97 13.24
C GLY A 211 -21.67 4.69 12.92
N PHE A 212 -22.23 3.54 13.30
CA PHE A 212 -23.65 3.28 13.13
C PHE A 212 -24.51 4.08 14.12
N SER A 213 -24.05 4.25 15.36
CA SER A 213 -24.73 5.08 16.37
C SER A 213 -24.71 6.55 15.99
N LEU A 214 -23.65 6.99 15.29
CA LEU A 214 -23.47 8.36 14.81
C LEU A 214 -24.11 8.63 13.42
N ASN A 215 -24.80 7.64 12.83
CA ASN A 215 -25.39 7.72 11.48
C ASN A 215 -24.39 8.13 10.39
N LEU A 216 -23.16 7.61 10.46
CA LEU A 216 -22.10 7.98 9.51
C LEU A 216 -22.24 7.30 8.15
N PHE A 217 -22.77 6.08 8.14
CA PHE A 217 -22.80 5.21 6.97
C PHE A 217 -23.98 5.49 6.02
N SER A 218 -23.74 5.28 4.73
CA SER A 218 -24.74 5.37 3.68
C SER A 218 -25.99 4.54 4.01
N LYS A 219 -27.17 5.11 3.80
CA LYS A 219 -28.46 4.39 3.91
C LYS A 219 -28.55 3.19 2.96
N ASN A 220 -27.79 3.20 1.87
CA ASN A 220 -27.75 2.14 0.88
C ASN A 220 -26.69 1.07 1.17
N LEU A 221 -26.02 1.13 2.33
CA LEU A 221 -24.99 0.16 2.69
C LEU A 221 -25.55 -1.26 2.73
N ASN A 222 -24.96 -2.13 1.91
CA ASN A 222 -25.35 -3.53 1.82
C ASN A 222 -25.18 -4.24 3.17
N LYS A 223 -26.18 -5.04 3.57
CA LYS A 223 -26.16 -5.81 4.83
C LYS A 223 -25.96 -4.95 6.09
N SER A 224 -26.36 -3.68 6.10
CA SER A 224 -26.29 -2.79 7.26
C SER A 224 -26.88 -3.39 8.54
N ASP A 225 -28.03 -4.08 8.45
CA ASP A 225 -28.65 -4.76 9.60
C ASP A 225 -27.80 -5.86 10.23
N LYS A 226 -26.92 -6.50 9.44
CA LYS A 226 -25.97 -7.49 9.95
C LYS A 226 -24.77 -6.81 10.59
N LEU A 227 -24.25 -5.76 9.95
CA LEU A 227 -23.11 -4.99 10.45
C LEU A 227 -23.43 -4.36 11.82
N LYS A 228 -24.63 -3.79 12.01
CA LYS A 228 -25.10 -3.22 13.29
C LYS A 228 -25.15 -4.22 14.46
N LYS A 229 -25.18 -5.52 14.17
CA LYS A 229 -25.28 -6.59 15.19
C LYS A 229 -23.93 -7.26 15.45
N MET A 230 -22.86 -6.77 14.83
CA MET A 230 -21.52 -7.27 15.09
C MET A 230 -21.10 -6.97 16.53
N LYS A 231 -20.21 -7.80 17.05
CA LYS A 231 -19.54 -7.58 18.33
C LYS A 231 -18.21 -6.86 18.10
N ASP A 232 -17.68 -6.29 19.16
CA ASP A 232 -16.36 -5.64 19.20
C ASP A 232 -15.20 -6.61 18.93
N ASP A 233 -15.37 -7.90 19.25
CA ASP A 233 -14.42 -8.98 18.98
C ASP A 233 -14.54 -9.62 17.58
N ALA A 234 -15.30 -9.01 16.67
CA ALA A 234 -15.54 -9.60 15.36
C ALA A 234 -14.28 -9.62 14.48
N ASN A 235 -14.27 -10.57 13.53
CA ASN A 235 -13.29 -10.61 12.44
C ASN A 235 -13.34 -9.32 11.59
N PRO A 236 -12.26 -9.02 10.83
CA PRO A 236 -12.25 -7.89 9.90
C PRO A 236 -13.47 -7.87 8.96
N VAL A 237 -13.99 -6.67 8.71
CA VAL A 237 -15.04 -6.46 7.70
C VAL A 237 -14.37 -6.16 6.38
N ILE A 238 -14.78 -6.86 5.31
CA ILE A 238 -14.28 -6.63 3.96
C ILE A 238 -15.39 -5.99 3.13
N PHE A 239 -15.05 -4.90 2.45
CA PHE A 239 -15.88 -4.21 1.49
C PHE A 239 -15.35 -4.45 0.08
N PHE A 240 -16.26 -4.61 -0.87
CA PHE A 240 -15.93 -4.72 -2.28
C PHE A 240 -16.59 -3.58 -3.05
N TYR A 241 -15.77 -2.70 -3.62
CA TYR A 241 -16.20 -1.56 -4.41
C TYR A 241 -16.09 -1.95 -5.88
N LYS A 242 -17.24 -2.22 -6.50
CA LYS A 242 -17.32 -2.61 -7.90
C LYS A 242 -17.03 -1.42 -8.81
N TYR A 243 -16.20 -1.60 -9.83
CA TYR A 243 -16.02 -0.59 -10.87
C TYR A 243 -17.34 -0.32 -11.61
N LYS A 244 -17.62 0.94 -11.91
CA LYS A 244 -18.77 1.30 -12.75
C LYS A 244 -18.45 0.86 -14.18
N THR A 245 -19.23 -0.06 -14.71
CA THR A 245 -19.29 -0.28 -16.15
C THR A 245 -19.97 0.94 -16.75
N LEU A 246 -19.29 1.64 -17.66
CA LEU A 246 -19.98 2.61 -18.52
C LEU A 246 -21.10 1.85 -19.26
N PRO A 247 -22.30 2.43 -19.39
CA PRO A 247 -23.31 1.83 -20.25
C PRO A 247 -22.73 1.65 -21.64
N ASP A 248 -22.94 0.49 -22.27
CA ASP A 248 -22.66 0.32 -23.70
C ASP A 248 -23.43 1.43 -24.45
N GLU A 249 -22.71 2.31 -25.16
CA GLU A 249 -23.29 3.33 -26.05
C GLU A 249 -24.00 2.71 -27.26
#